data_AF-A0AA48M3U5-F1
#
_entry.id   AF-A0AA48M3U5-F1
#
_cell.length_a   1.000
_cell.length_b   1.000
_cell.length_c   1.000
_cell.angle_alpha   90.00
_cell.angle_beta   90.00
_cell.angle_gamma   90.00
#
_symmetry.space_group_name_H-M   'P 1'
#
loop_
_entity.id
_entity.type
_entity.pdbx_description
1 polymer ?
#
loop_
_entity_poly.entity_id
_entity_poly.type
_entity_poly.pdbx_seq_one_letter_code
_entity_poly.pdbx_strand_id
1 'polypeptide(L)'
;MKVPSLGAPEIEQALISPISVFDNPEEVVDTPALAKIMKIEILKRWELDARALQRATEENMSGGAPPDIDAVNAALAKLDPEGKALADFQRAPTKL
;
A
#
# COMPACT_ATOMS: atom_id res chain seq x y z
N MET A 1 10.44 -5.75 7.08
CA MET A 1 10.41 -4.29 6.90
C MET A 1 11.79 -3.91 6.44
N LYS A 2 11.90 -3.11 5.37
CA LYS A 2 13.18 -2.81 4.71
C LYS A 2 13.99 -1.75 5.44
N VAL A 3 13.31 -0.90 6.21
CA VAL A 3 13.94 0.15 7.02
C VAL A 3 14.10 -0.31 8.48
N PRO A 4 15.20 0.04 9.15
CA PRO A 4 15.48 -0.39 10.53
C PRO A 4 14.62 0.34 11.57
N SER A 5 14.05 1.50 11.22
CA SER A 5 13.24 2.33 12.10
C SER A 5 12.30 3.20 11.26
N LEU A 6 11.08 3.41 11.74
CA LEU A 6 10.09 4.24 11.05
C LEU A 6 10.11 5.68 11.61
N GLY A 7 10.96 6.53 11.04
CA GLY A 7 11.00 7.97 11.32
C GLY A 7 10.09 8.77 10.38
N ALA A 8 10.06 10.09 10.57
CA ALA A 8 9.34 11.00 9.67
C ALA A 8 9.67 10.80 8.17
N PRO A 9 10.95 10.70 7.75
CA PRO A 9 11.27 10.53 6.33
C PRO A 9 10.82 9.18 5.77
N GLU A 10 10.89 8.09 6.55
CA GLU A 10 10.41 6.78 6.12
C GLU A 10 8.88 6.76 6.00
N ILE A 11 8.18 7.49 6.87
CA ILE A 11 6.73 7.66 6.80
C ILE A 11 6.33 8.44 5.55
N GLU A 12 7.01 9.54 5.24
CA GLU A 12 6.77 10.31 4.01
C GLU A 12 7.03 9.43 2.77
N GLN A 13 8.10 8.64 2.80
CA GLN A 13 8.41 7.74 1.71
C GLN A 13 7.39 6.62 1.57
N ALA A 14 6.86 6.08 2.67
CA ALA A 14 5.81 5.08 2.64
C ALA A 14 4.50 5.58 2.00
N LEU A 15 4.19 6.87 2.13
CA LEU A 15 3.01 7.48 1.49
C LEU A 15 3.19 7.63 -0.04
N ILE A 16 4.43 7.66 -0.51
CA ILE A 16 4.79 7.79 -1.93
C ILE A 16 4.97 6.40 -2.56
N SER A 17 5.81 5.55 -1.96
CA SER A 17 6.19 4.23 -2.43
C SER A 17 6.25 3.23 -1.25
N PRO A 18 5.12 2.60 -0.89
CA PRO A 18 5.03 1.64 0.23
C PRO A 18 6.02 0.48 0.12
N ILE A 19 6.16 -0.07 -1.10
CA ILE A 19 7.07 -1.18 -1.43
C ILE A 19 8.55 -0.85 -1.17
N SER A 20 8.92 0.44 -1.15
CA SER A 20 10.30 0.83 -0.84
C SER A 20 10.63 0.75 0.66
N VAL A 21 9.61 0.77 1.52
CA VAL A 21 9.75 0.83 2.98
C VAL A 21 9.39 -0.51 3.64
N PHE A 22 8.35 -1.16 3.14
CA PHE A 22 7.78 -2.38 3.69
C PHE A 22 8.05 -3.57 2.76
N ASP A 23 8.21 -4.76 3.37
CA ASP A 23 8.33 -6.00 2.60
C ASP A 23 6.97 -6.63 2.33
N ASN A 24 6.05 -6.46 3.27
CA ASN A 24 4.69 -6.98 3.16
C ASN A 24 3.64 -5.95 3.65
N PRO A 25 2.40 -6.03 3.16
CA PRO A 25 1.33 -5.12 3.58
C PRO A 25 0.96 -5.25 5.06
N GLU A 26 1.15 -6.43 5.67
CA GLU A 26 0.83 -6.65 7.09
C GLU A 26 1.70 -5.80 8.02
N GLU A 27 2.96 -5.56 7.66
CA GLU A 27 3.84 -4.67 8.42
C GLU A 27 3.26 -3.27 8.58
N VAL A 28 2.53 -2.76 7.58
CA VAL A 28 1.86 -1.46 7.68
C VAL A 28 0.79 -1.51 8.77
N VAL A 29 0.04 -2.60 8.85
CA VAL A 29 -1.00 -2.84 9.87
C VAL A 29 -0.39 -2.94 11.26
N ASP A 30 0.72 -3.67 11.38
CA ASP A 30 1.40 -3.93 12.66
C ASP A 30 2.23 -2.75 13.16
N THR A 31 2.54 -1.77 12.30
CA THR A 31 3.39 -0.64 12.67
C THR A 31 2.68 0.31 13.65
N PRO A 32 3.11 0.43 14.92
CA PRO A 32 2.43 1.26 15.90
C PRO A 32 2.67 2.77 15.69
N ALA A 33 3.76 3.14 15.00
CA ALA A 33 4.11 4.53 14.71
C ALA A 33 3.16 5.21 13.71
N LEU A 34 2.36 4.44 12.97
CA LEU A 34 1.43 4.96 11.98
C LEU A 34 0.02 5.11 12.56
N ALA A 35 -0.59 6.27 12.34
CA ALA A 35 -2.01 6.44 12.59
C ALA A 35 -2.83 5.55 11.64
N LYS A 36 -4.00 5.08 12.10
CA LYS A 36 -4.90 4.23 11.31
C LYS A 36 -5.17 4.77 9.90
N ILE A 37 -5.39 6.08 9.77
CA ILE A 37 -5.64 6.73 8.47
C ILE A 37 -4.44 6.65 7.54
N MET A 38 -3.22 6.82 8.06
CA MET A 38 -1.98 6.74 7.28
C MET A 38 -1.72 5.31 6.83
N LYS A 39 -1.97 4.31 7.69
CA LYS A 39 -1.88 2.90 7.31
C LYS A 39 -2.76 2.58 6.11
N ILE A 40 -4.01 3.04 6.18
CA ILE A 40 -5.00 2.87 5.12
C ILE A 40 -4.53 3.56 3.83
N GLU A 41 -3.97 4.77 3.91
CA GLU A 41 -3.47 5.52 2.75
C GLU A 41 -2.28 4.81 2.07
N ILE A 42 -1.30 4.37 2.87
CA ILE A 42 -0.14 3.58 2.41
C ILE A 42 -0.60 2.31 1.69
N LEU A 43 -1.53 1.55 2.28
CA LEU A 43 -2.02 0.31 1.70
C LEU A 43 -2.81 0.53 0.41
N LYS A 44 -3.54 1.63 0.27
CA LYS A 44 -4.22 1.96 -1.01
C LYS A 44 -3.26 2.35 -2.10
N ARG A 45 -2.23 3.15 -1.77
CA ARG A 45 -1.15 3.44 -2.72
C ARG A 45 -0.51 2.15 -3.22
N TRP A 46 -0.24 1.22 -2.30
CA TRP A 46 0.29 -0.09 -2.65
C TRP A 46 -0.64 -0.85 -3.60
N GLU A 47 -1.93 -0.88 -3.32
CA GLU A 47 -2.92 -1.54 -4.17
C GLU A 47 -2.93 -0.98 -5.60
N LEU A 48 -2.88 0.34 -5.75
CA LEU A 48 -2.80 1.01 -7.04
C LEU A 48 -1.51 0.64 -7.80
N ASP A 49 -0.37 0.66 -7.12
CA ASP A 49 0.93 0.32 -7.71
C ASP A 49 0.96 -1.16 -8.13
N ALA A 50 0.43 -2.05 -7.29
CA ALA A 50 0.31 -3.48 -7.58
C ALA A 50 -0.58 -3.74 -8.81
N ARG A 51 -1.72 -3.05 -8.93
CA ARG A 51 -2.59 -3.12 -10.12
C ARG A 51 -1.93 -2.55 -11.38
N ALA A 52 -1.12 -1.50 -11.24
CA ALA A 52 -0.36 -0.95 -12.36
C ALA A 52 0.72 -1.95 -12.83
N LEU A 53 1.42 -2.59 -11.91
CA LEU A 53 2.43 -3.62 -12.20
C LEU A 53 1.81 -4.89 -12.81
N GLN A 54 0.64 -5.33 -12.34
CA GLN A 54 -0.09 -6.45 -12.95
C GLN A 54 -0.42 -6.16 -14.42
N ARG A 55 -0.98 -4.99 -14.71
CA ARG A 55 -1.27 -4.57 -16.10
C ARG A 55 -0.02 -4.50 -16.96
N ALA A 56 1.10 -4.02 -16.42
CA ALA A 56 2.38 -3.98 -17.13
C ALA A 56 2.96 -5.38 -17.41
N THR A 57 2.69 -6.35 -16.52
CA THR A 57 3.17 -7.75 -16.64
C THR A 57 2.31 -8.56 -17.60
N GLU A 58 1.01 -8.27 -17.69
CA GLU A 58 0.08 -8.88 -18.64
C GLU A 58 0.44 -8.57 -20.12
N GLU A 59 1.17 -7.48 -20.39
CA GLU A 59 1.60 -7.10 -21.74
C GLU A 59 3.00 -7.57 -22.14
N ASN A 60 3.84 -8.09 -21.23
CA ASN A 60 5.17 -8.62 -21.59
C ASN A 60 5.74 -9.59 -20.54
N MET A 61 5.88 -10.86 -20.95
CA MET A 61 6.77 -11.89 -20.41
C MET A 61 6.65 -12.29 -18.92
N SER A 62 6.31 -13.56 -18.74
CA SER A 62 6.25 -14.33 -17.51
C SER A 62 7.53 -14.24 -16.65
N GLY A 63 7.40 -14.11 -15.33
CA GLY A 63 8.46 -14.58 -14.43
C GLY A 63 8.66 -13.88 -13.08
N GLY A 64 7.91 -12.83 -12.75
CA GLY A 64 7.96 -12.22 -11.42
C GLY A 64 6.85 -12.76 -10.52
N ALA A 65 7.13 -12.98 -9.23
CA ALA A 65 6.07 -13.21 -8.24
C ALA A 65 5.08 -12.03 -8.32
N PRO A 66 3.78 -12.28 -8.55
CA PRO A 66 2.82 -11.20 -8.69
C PRO A 66 2.82 -10.35 -7.42
N PRO A 67 2.63 -9.03 -7.53
CA PRO A 67 2.38 -8.24 -6.34
C PRO A 67 1.10 -8.80 -5.68
N ASP A 68 1.20 -9.19 -4.41
CA ASP A 68 0.13 -9.81 -3.63
C ASP A 68 -0.97 -8.79 -3.30
N ILE A 69 -1.78 -8.47 -4.31
CA ILE A 69 -2.98 -7.62 -4.17
C ILE A 69 -3.91 -8.21 -3.11
N ASP A 70 -4.01 -9.53 -3.01
CA ASP A 70 -4.80 -10.21 -2.00
C ASP A 70 -4.32 -9.90 -0.57
N ALA A 71 -3.00 -9.86 -0.35
CA ALA A 71 -2.44 -9.49 0.95
C ALA A 71 -2.72 -8.00 1.29
N VAL A 72 -2.64 -7.12 0.29
CA VAL A 72 -2.97 -5.70 0.47
C VAL A 72 -4.45 -5.53 0.82
N ASN A 73 -5.35 -6.23 0.11
CA ASN A 73 -6.79 -6.20 0.38
C ASN A 73 -7.13 -6.77 1.75
N ALA A 74 -6.48 -7.86 2.17
CA ALA A 74 -6.65 -8.42 3.51
C ALA A 74 -6.21 -7.43 4.60
N ALA A 75 -5.06 -6.76 4.41
CA ALA A 75 -4.58 -5.72 5.32
C ALA A 75 -5.53 -4.52 5.40
N LEU A 76 -6.08 -4.08 4.25
CA LEU A 76 -7.11 -3.04 4.21
C LEU A 76 -8.38 -3.45 4.95
N ALA A 77 -8.87 -4.68 4.76
CA ALA A 77 -10.08 -5.18 5.42
C ALA A 77 -9.93 -5.21 6.96
N LYS A 78 -8.72 -5.44 7.49
CA LYS A 78 -8.45 -5.36 8.94
C LYS A 78 -8.59 -3.94 9.50
N LEU A 79 -8.27 -2.93 8.70
CA LEU A 79 -8.28 -1.53 9.13
C LEU A 79 -9.61 -0.84 8.79
N ASP A 80 -10.16 -1.09 7.62
CA ASP A 80 -11.37 -0.47 7.07
C ASP A 80 -12.31 -1.55 6.50
N PRO A 81 -12.95 -2.37 7.36
CA PRO A 81 -13.84 -3.44 6.92
C PRO A 81 -15.07 -2.92 6.18
N GLU A 82 -15.46 -1.66 6.40
CA GLU A 82 -16.58 -1.01 5.69
C GLU A 82 -16.15 -0.40 4.35
N GLY A 83 -14.85 -0.33 4.04
CA GLY A 83 -14.34 0.30 2.81
C GLY A 83 -14.63 1.80 2.69
N LYS A 84 -15.02 2.47 3.77
CA LYS A 84 -15.41 3.90 3.73
C LYS A 84 -14.23 4.79 3.39
N ALA A 85 -13.08 4.53 3.98
CA ALA A 85 -11.88 5.30 3.67
C ALA A 85 -11.47 5.07 2.22
N LEU A 86 -11.66 3.86 1.67
CA LEU A 86 -11.40 3.57 0.24
C LEU A 86 -12.17 4.52 -0.68
N ALA A 87 -13.45 4.76 -0.38
CA ALA A 87 -14.30 5.68 -1.14
C ALA A 87 -13.80 7.14 -1.06
N ASP A 88 -13.34 7.58 0.11
CA ASP A 88 -12.78 8.94 0.27
C ASP A 88 -11.45 9.12 -0.46
N PHE A 89 -10.61 8.10 -0.50
CA PHE A 89 -9.33 8.15 -1.21
C PHE A 89 -9.50 8.22 -2.74
N GLN A 90 -10.46 7.49 -3.32
CA GLN A 90 -10.77 7.58 -4.75
C GLN A 90 -11.40 8.92 -5.15
N ARG A 91 -12.00 9.64 -4.20
CA ARG A 91 -12.57 10.98 -4.41
C ARG A 91 -11.54 12.10 -4.27
N ALA A 92 -10.38 11.83 -3.68
CA ALA A 92 -9.29 12.80 -3.65
C ALA A 92 -8.86 13.08 -5.10
N PRO A 93 -8.85 14.34 -5.56
CA PRO A 93 -8.45 14.65 -6.91
C PRO A 93 -7.00 14.21 -7.09
N THR A 94 -6.77 13.22 -7.94
CA THR A 94 -5.45 12.81 -8.39
C THR A 94 -4.86 13.99 -9.15
N LYS A 95 -4.16 14.89 -8.45
CA LYS A 95 -3.29 15.87 -9.08
C LYS A 95 -2.13 15.08 -9.71
N LEU A 96 -2.31 14.74 -10.98
CA LEU A 96 -1.23 14.47 -11.93
C LEU A 96 -0.58 15.80 -12.32
#